data_AF-A0A7C4SST5-F1
#
_entry.id   AF-A0A7C4SST5-F1
#
_cell.length_a   1.000
_cell.length_b   1.000
_cell.length_c   1.000
_cell.angle_alpha   90.00
_cell.angle_beta   90.00
_cell.angle_gamma   90.00
#
_symmetry.space_group_name_H-M   'P 1'
#
loop_
_entity.id
_entity.type
_entity.pdbx_description
1 polymer ?
#
loop_
_entity_poly.entity_id
_entity_poly.type
_entity_poly.pdbx_seq_one_letter_code
_entity_poly.pdbx_strand_id
1 'polypeptide(L)'
;MKRSILLSCAIALLATAGCGDASTNGPRTRRYVFRAVGGASMGAITATQLGLRYSQMFDIITPSGGGLDLSRMFDYFSRGMLGGFCTPPEVGRMCRAPGQDQDYEHMNCGGSNAGGFDRTSMIKAFEDMFIAYGNQALFNPEHPYLPPGVPASWLALSRSERCQHPVVLPAFYDDEFNPEGTYPAITYCEADSDERGVFDPAIPPNFPVEITLAIDINGNGRRDSGEPVLLRTGERFDDVGEDGLADADEPGYDPDTNPDPNGDDYDALKNPLGTEKSGFYDEGEPYRDFGLDGVPQTRGSPYDFGEGNGRYDFNPRVLRMAAMYDPSHLVKNLPREELDRLDFYVDVGIRDHLGFRFSSEGFVGLMGALGRPFDIRDGFEALMTEDHRHLYDVHHIDWQNLGRDVFVRYGKPDATPAEIDAGDGGHVGTYDQVVYRFWSIVAYISHHWPDGDYENVEHLSRARVLDLTYPSAILGEDRQFFLYLPPGYDERPEARYPVLYLLHGIGMEATDLTAAVLFTDPWMAEGTLQKFIMVFPDGRCGDDCFSGTFFANQMGRDKPPRRYEDSFFTELIPYIEANFRTRPPQEFELP
;
A
#
# COMPACT_ATOMS: atom_id res chain seq x y z
N MET A 1 61.52 -32.41 -6.26
CA MET A 1 60.21 -32.39 -6.93
C MET A 1 59.24 -33.26 -6.15
N LYS A 2 58.38 -32.66 -5.32
CA LYS A 2 57.17 -33.25 -4.73
C LYS A 2 56.44 -32.14 -3.96
N ARG A 3 55.25 -31.76 -4.43
CA ARG A 3 54.22 -31.03 -3.68
C ARG A 3 53.32 -32.08 -3.01
N SER A 4 52.79 -31.76 -1.83
CA SER A 4 51.34 -31.65 -1.60
C SER A 4 50.92 -31.86 -0.14
N ILE A 5 50.14 -30.89 0.33
CA ILE A 5 48.98 -30.96 1.24
C ILE A 5 49.26 -31.28 2.71
N LEU A 6 49.08 -30.26 3.56
CA LEU A 6 48.88 -30.39 5.00
C LEU A 6 47.52 -29.77 5.35
N LEU A 7 46.63 -30.67 5.74
CA LEU A 7 45.37 -30.45 6.42
C LEU A 7 45.69 -30.19 7.90
N SER A 8 45.09 -29.19 8.54
CA SER A 8 45.12 -29.07 10.02
C SER A 8 43.85 -28.43 10.56
N CYS A 9 43.12 -29.23 11.33
CA CYS A 9 42.14 -28.83 12.32
C CYS A 9 42.70 -27.76 13.26
N ALA A 10 41.91 -26.75 13.59
CA ALA A 10 42.10 -25.97 14.81
C ALA A 10 40.74 -25.58 15.40
N ILE A 11 40.45 -26.29 16.48
CA ILE A 11 39.42 -26.11 17.52
C ILE A 11 39.17 -24.64 17.88
N ALA A 12 37.88 -24.30 17.94
CA ALA A 12 37.35 -23.06 18.48
C ALA A 12 37.55 -22.96 20.00
N LEU A 13 37.97 -21.78 20.46
CA LEU A 13 37.73 -21.32 21.82
C LEU A 13 37.28 -19.86 21.76
N LEU A 14 36.02 -19.64 22.12
CA LEU A 14 35.39 -18.35 22.33
C LEU A 14 36.10 -17.59 23.45
N ALA A 15 36.48 -16.34 23.18
CA ALA A 15 36.72 -15.32 24.17
C ALA A 15 36.05 -14.02 23.70
N THR A 16 35.03 -13.63 24.44
CA THR A 16 34.29 -12.37 24.44
C THR A 16 35.17 -11.16 24.07
N ALA A 17 34.99 -10.62 22.87
CA ALA A 17 35.34 -9.25 22.55
C ALA A 17 34.04 -8.44 22.65
N GLY A 18 33.98 -7.57 23.66
CA GLY A 18 32.85 -6.68 23.87
C GLY A 18 32.61 -5.80 22.65
N CYS A 19 31.34 -5.70 22.25
CA CYS A 19 30.85 -4.60 21.42
C CYS A 19 31.09 -3.29 22.17
N GLY A 20 32.13 -2.60 21.77
CA GLY A 20 32.47 -1.27 22.24
C GLY A 20 33.28 -0.61 21.15
N ASP A 21 32.62 -0.26 20.04
CA ASP A 21 33.21 0.62 19.05
C ASP A 21 32.44 1.93 18.96
N ALA A 22 33.15 2.95 19.45
CA ALA A 22 33.19 4.33 19.02
C ALA A 22 31.92 5.18 19.12
N SER A 23 31.91 5.98 20.18
CA SER A 23 31.34 7.32 20.21
C SER A 23 31.56 8.10 18.91
N THR A 24 30.51 8.39 18.16
CA THR A 24 30.48 9.51 17.21
C THR A 24 30.24 10.80 17.99
N ASN A 25 31.24 11.29 18.74
CA ASN A 25 31.20 12.57 19.47
C ASN A 25 31.61 13.76 18.56
N GLY A 26 31.03 13.82 17.35
CA GLY A 26 31.08 15.01 16.48
C GLY A 26 29.66 15.49 16.21
N PRO A 27 29.42 16.78 15.90
CA PRO A 27 28.10 17.25 15.52
C PRO A 27 27.59 16.43 14.34
N ARG A 28 26.43 15.78 14.50
CA ARG A 28 25.77 15.08 13.40
C ARG A 28 25.13 16.15 12.53
N THR A 29 25.47 16.22 11.25
CA THR A 29 24.79 17.12 10.31
C THR A 29 23.70 16.36 9.56
N ARG A 30 22.57 17.02 9.31
CA ARG A 30 21.50 16.52 8.43
C ARG A 30 21.32 17.48 7.27
N ARG A 31 21.29 16.94 6.06
CA ARG A 31 20.91 17.67 4.85
C ARG A 31 19.39 17.67 4.72
N TYR A 32 18.79 18.84 4.67
CA TYR A 32 17.37 19.04 4.35
C TYR A 32 17.23 19.49 2.90
N VAL A 33 16.28 18.92 2.18
CA VAL A 33 15.94 19.31 0.80
C VAL A 33 14.66 20.14 0.71
N PHE A 34 13.98 20.33 1.84
CA PHE A 34 12.76 21.11 2.04
C PHE A 34 11.60 20.67 1.16
N ARG A 35 11.46 19.36 0.99
CA ARG A 35 10.31 18.74 0.31
C ARG A 35 9.71 17.65 1.16
N ALA A 36 8.38 17.58 1.14
CA ALA A 36 7.60 16.56 1.80
C ALA A 36 6.64 15.95 0.78
N VAL A 37 6.33 14.68 0.94
CA VAL A 37 5.32 13.99 0.15
C VAL A 37 4.32 13.33 1.07
N GLY A 38 3.04 13.61 0.85
CA GLY A 38 1.95 13.02 1.59
C GLY A 38 0.82 12.63 0.65
N GLY A 39 -0.16 11.90 1.18
CA GLY A 39 -1.34 11.59 0.40
C GLY A 39 -2.37 10.81 1.18
N ALA A 40 -3.53 10.59 0.58
CA ALA A 40 -4.63 9.83 1.16
C ALA A 40 -4.94 8.59 0.34
N SER A 41 -5.24 7.44 0.97
CA SER A 41 -5.63 6.20 0.28
C SER A 41 -4.61 5.77 -0.78
N MET A 42 -5.00 5.64 -2.06
CA MET A 42 -4.08 5.44 -3.20
C MET A 42 -2.89 6.43 -3.20
N GLY A 43 -3.14 7.70 -2.88
CA GLY A 43 -2.12 8.73 -2.78
C GLY A 43 -1.17 8.51 -1.60
N ALA A 44 -1.61 7.86 -0.52
CA ALA A 44 -0.77 7.52 0.63
C ALA A 44 0.20 6.36 0.30
N ILE A 45 -0.30 5.33 -0.37
CA ILE A 45 0.53 4.23 -0.92
C ILE A 45 1.63 4.83 -1.80
N THR A 46 1.20 5.66 -2.75
CA THR A 46 2.07 6.33 -3.70
C THR A 46 3.09 7.22 -2.98
N ALA A 47 2.65 8.09 -2.07
CA ALA A 47 3.53 9.02 -1.36
C ALA A 47 4.68 8.29 -0.66
N THR A 48 4.38 7.14 -0.04
CA THR A 48 5.40 6.33 0.64
C THR A 48 6.35 5.67 -0.35
N GLN A 49 5.82 5.02 -1.39
CA GLN A 49 6.65 4.44 -2.45
C GLN A 49 7.59 5.47 -3.06
N LEU A 50 7.04 6.62 -3.47
CA LEU A 50 7.77 7.71 -4.10
C LEU A 50 8.81 8.30 -3.14
N GLY A 51 8.40 8.53 -1.89
CA GLY A 51 9.27 9.01 -0.83
C GLY A 51 10.44 8.06 -0.52
N LEU A 52 10.27 6.75 -0.65
CA LEU A 52 11.35 5.78 -0.41
C LEU A 52 12.25 5.59 -1.63
N ARG A 53 11.68 5.44 -2.83
CA ARG A 53 12.44 5.22 -4.07
C ARG A 53 13.24 6.43 -4.51
N TYR A 54 12.74 7.62 -4.19
CA TYR A 54 13.41 8.90 -4.43
C TYR A 54 13.72 9.58 -3.10
N SER A 55 14.14 8.80 -2.11
CA SER A 55 14.43 9.26 -0.75
C SER A 55 15.19 10.57 -0.72
N GLN A 56 16.28 10.70 -1.48
CA GLN A 56 17.10 11.92 -1.58
C GLN A 56 16.33 13.20 -1.94
N MET A 57 15.10 13.10 -2.45
CA MET A 57 14.28 14.23 -2.87
C MET A 57 13.34 14.75 -1.79
N PHE A 58 13.10 13.99 -0.72
CA PHE A 58 12.16 14.34 0.35
C PHE A 58 12.79 14.22 1.73
N ASP A 59 12.38 15.07 2.67
CA ASP A 59 12.74 14.97 4.08
C ASP A 59 11.66 14.25 4.90
N ILE A 60 10.40 14.36 4.47
CA ILE A 60 9.23 13.93 5.25
C ILE A 60 8.25 13.17 4.37
N ILE A 61 7.76 12.03 4.86
CA ILE A 61 6.79 11.17 4.18
C ILE A 61 5.57 11.01 5.11
N THR A 62 4.39 11.43 4.64
CA THR A 62 3.18 11.45 5.47
C THR A 62 1.99 10.72 4.83
N PRO A 63 1.97 9.37 4.82
CA PRO A 63 0.86 8.62 4.28
C PRO A 63 -0.34 8.60 5.24
N SER A 64 -1.52 8.90 4.70
CA SER A 64 -2.78 8.89 5.44
C SER A 64 -3.72 7.79 4.92
N GLY A 65 -3.91 6.73 5.69
CA GLY A 65 -4.85 5.64 5.39
C GLY A 65 -4.60 4.96 4.05
N GLY A 66 -3.37 4.45 3.82
CA GLY A 66 -2.99 3.62 2.67
C GLY A 66 -2.15 2.42 3.10
N GLY A 67 -2.04 1.39 2.25
CA GLY A 67 -1.20 0.21 2.51
C GLY A 67 0.31 0.53 2.45
N LEU A 68 1.04 0.22 3.52
CA LEU A 68 2.50 0.40 3.62
C LEU A 68 3.30 -0.93 3.55
N ASP A 69 2.57 -2.03 3.52
CA ASP A 69 3.04 -3.38 3.20
C ASP A 69 2.05 -3.90 2.15
N LEU A 70 2.42 -3.77 0.87
CA LEU A 70 1.52 -4.09 -0.24
C LEU A 70 1.34 -5.60 -0.39
N SER A 71 2.37 -6.38 -0.04
CA SER A 71 2.31 -7.83 -0.03
C SER A 71 1.27 -8.31 0.99
N ARG A 72 1.30 -7.79 2.22
CA ARG A 72 0.32 -8.08 3.28
C ARG A 72 -1.07 -7.56 2.98
N MET A 73 -1.16 -6.37 2.38
CA MET A 73 -2.43 -5.84 1.89
C MET A 73 -3.06 -6.77 0.85
N PHE A 74 -2.28 -7.28 -0.10
CA PHE A 74 -2.79 -8.18 -1.12
C PHE A 74 -3.14 -9.57 -0.57
N ASP A 75 -2.41 -10.11 0.41
CA ASP A 75 -2.79 -11.34 1.11
C ASP A 75 -4.13 -11.19 1.85
N TYR A 76 -4.35 -10.05 2.52
CA TYR A 76 -5.66 -9.74 3.11
C TYR A 76 -6.78 -9.72 2.05
N PHE A 77 -6.51 -9.13 0.89
CA PHE A 77 -7.46 -9.13 -0.23
C PHE A 77 -7.69 -10.52 -0.80
N SER A 78 -6.65 -11.34 -0.97
CA SER A 78 -6.78 -12.66 -1.58
C SER A 78 -7.59 -13.63 -0.71
N ARG A 79 -7.38 -13.61 0.62
CA ARG A 79 -8.08 -14.50 1.56
C ARG A 79 -9.51 -14.05 1.88
N GLY A 80 -9.74 -12.74 1.89
CA GLY A 80 -11.04 -12.13 2.20
C GLY A 80 -11.81 -11.73 0.94
N MET A 81 -11.49 -10.55 0.40
CA MET A 81 -12.26 -9.91 -0.68
C MET A 81 -12.32 -10.72 -1.98
N LEU A 82 -11.22 -11.35 -2.38
CA LEU A 82 -11.10 -12.11 -3.61
C LEU A 82 -11.26 -13.64 -3.38
N GLY A 83 -11.48 -14.06 -2.15
CA GLY A 83 -11.50 -15.47 -1.73
C GLY A 83 -12.72 -15.85 -0.89
N GLY A 84 -12.53 -16.72 0.09
CA GLY A 84 -13.61 -17.21 0.95
C GLY A 84 -14.45 -18.34 0.34
N PHE A 85 -13.91 -19.11 -0.60
CA PHE A 85 -14.56 -20.27 -1.20
C PHE A 85 -14.16 -21.57 -0.48
N CYS A 86 -15.08 -22.53 -0.40
CA CYS A 86 -14.76 -23.86 0.11
C CYS A 86 -13.97 -24.69 -0.92
N THR A 87 -13.04 -25.52 -0.44
CA THR A 87 -12.31 -26.51 -1.27
C THR A 87 -13.12 -27.81 -1.39
N PRO A 88 -12.79 -28.72 -2.34
CA PRO A 88 -13.38 -30.05 -2.43
C PRO A 88 -13.32 -30.83 -1.10
N PRO A 89 -14.36 -31.62 -0.78
CA PRO A 89 -15.55 -31.90 -1.58
C PRO A 89 -16.69 -30.87 -1.42
N GLU A 90 -16.47 -29.76 -0.71
CA GLU A 90 -17.52 -28.77 -0.37
C GLU A 90 -17.58 -27.57 -1.31
N VAL A 91 -16.83 -27.61 -2.42
CA VAL A 91 -16.84 -26.57 -3.47
C VAL A 91 -18.28 -26.24 -3.91
N GLY A 92 -18.56 -24.95 -4.17
CA GLY A 92 -19.93 -24.45 -4.37
C GLY A 92 -20.55 -23.80 -3.12
N ARG A 93 -19.78 -23.60 -2.06
CA ARG A 93 -20.17 -22.88 -0.83
C ARG A 93 -19.11 -21.87 -0.43
N MET A 94 -19.49 -20.91 0.42
CA MET A 94 -18.55 -19.95 1.04
C MET A 94 -17.97 -20.50 2.35
N CYS A 95 -16.65 -20.43 2.46
CA CYS A 95 -15.84 -20.81 3.62
C CYS A 95 -14.86 -19.67 3.93
N ARG A 96 -15.31 -18.68 4.70
CA ARG A 96 -14.47 -17.55 5.12
C ARG A 96 -13.29 -18.00 5.96
N ALA A 97 -12.12 -17.43 5.69
CA ALA A 97 -10.95 -17.65 6.52
C ALA A 97 -11.18 -17.11 7.94
N PRO A 98 -10.60 -17.75 8.99
CA PRO A 98 -10.69 -17.23 10.35
C PRO A 98 -10.24 -15.77 10.43
N GLY A 99 -11.00 -14.93 11.13
CA GLY A 99 -10.72 -13.49 11.26
C GLY A 99 -11.09 -12.64 10.04
N GLN A 100 -11.62 -13.23 8.97
CA GLN A 100 -12.17 -12.49 7.83
C GLN A 100 -13.70 -12.36 7.95
N ASP A 101 -14.17 -11.12 8.08
CA ASP A 101 -15.60 -10.83 8.17
C ASP A 101 -16.28 -10.66 6.80
N GLN A 102 -15.54 -10.84 5.71
CA GLN A 102 -15.98 -10.68 4.33
C GLN A 102 -15.53 -11.85 3.45
N ASP A 103 -16.17 -12.01 2.29
CA ASP A 103 -15.81 -12.97 1.25
C ASP A 103 -16.08 -12.41 -0.15
N TYR A 104 -15.74 -13.17 -1.19
CA TYR A 104 -15.98 -12.75 -2.57
C TYR A 104 -17.43 -12.41 -2.86
N GLU A 105 -18.40 -13.05 -2.21
CA GLU A 105 -19.83 -12.79 -2.44
C GLU A 105 -20.38 -11.67 -1.57
N HIS A 106 -19.69 -11.33 -0.49
CA HIS A 106 -20.06 -10.30 0.48
C HIS A 106 -18.85 -9.44 0.78
N MET A 107 -18.55 -8.49 -0.11
CA MET A 107 -17.44 -7.56 0.07
C MET A 107 -17.80 -6.48 1.09
N ASN A 108 -16.93 -6.22 2.05
CA ASN A 108 -17.08 -5.07 2.93
C ASN A 108 -16.65 -3.81 2.17
N CYS A 109 -17.63 -3.12 1.56
CA CYS A 109 -17.40 -1.84 0.88
C CYS A 109 -17.43 -0.62 1.82
N GLY A 110 -17.42 -0.85 3.14
CA GLY A 110 -17.49 0.18 4.17
C GLY A 110 -18.87 0.84 4.34
N GLY A 111 -19.01 1.60 5.43
CA GLY A 111 -20.22 2.36 5.78
C GLY A 111 -20.51 3.56 4.86
N SER A 112 -21.57 4.30 5.16
CA SER A 112 -22.02 5.47 4.37
C SER A 112 -20.96 6.57 4.22
N ASN A 113 -20.04 6.68 5.17
CA ASN A 113 -18.92 7.63 5.18
C ASN A 113 -17.56 7.02 4.77
N ALA A 114 -17.50 5.76 4.31
CA ALA A 114 -16.25 5.03 4.11
C ALA A 114 -15.59 5.22 2.72
N GLY A 115 -15.83 6.34 2.05
CA GLY A 115 -15.28 6.61 0.71
C GLY A 115 -16.18 6.20 -0.46
N GLY A 116 -17.36 5.66 -0.17
CA GLY A 116 -18.42 5.46 -1.17
C GLY A 116 -18.23 4.26 -2.11
N PHE A 117 -17.44 3.26 -1.72
CA PHE A 117 -17.29 2.05 -2.51
C PHE A 117 -18.61 1.25 -2.58
N ASP A 118 -18.85 0.71 -3.76
CA ASP A 118 -19.75 -0.40 -4.06
C ASP A 118 -18.91 -1.57 -4.59
N ARG A 119 -19.56 -2.68 -4.96
CA ARG A 119 -18.86 -3.87 -5.43
C ARG A 119 -18.08 -3.57 -6.71
N THR A 120 -18.73 -2.97 -7.71
CA THR A 120 -18.10 -2.64 -8.98
C THR A 120 -16.90 -1.69 -8.83
N SER A 121 -17.00 -0.66 -7.99
CA SER A 121 -15.89 0.28 -7.74
C SER A 121 -14.75 -0.35 -6.96
N MET A 122 -15.03 -1.31 -6.07
CA MET A 122 -13.98 -2.11 -5.44
C MET A 122 -13.21 -2.94 -6.48
N ILE A 123 -13.92 -3.61 -7.39
CA ILE A 123 -13.27 -4.37 -8.47
C ILE A 123 -12.46 -3.44 -9.39
N LYS A 124 -12.99 -2.27 -9.76
CA LYS A 124 -12.23 -1.27 -10.54
C LYS A 124 -10.95 -0.82 -9.83
N ALA A 125 -10.97 -0.71 -8.51
CA ALA A 125 -9.76 -0.36 -7.75
C ALA A 125 -8.68 -1.45 -7.87
N PHE A 126 -9.07 -2.74 -7.84
CA PHE A 126 -8.15 -3.84 -8.12
C PHE A 126 -7.66 -3.84 -9.57
N GLU A 127 -8.56 -3.59 -10.53
CA GLU A 127 -8.20 -3.49 -11.94
C GLU A 127 -7.17 -2.36 -12.15
N ASP A 128 -7.38 -1.19 -11.57
CA ASP A 128 -6.41 -0.08 -11.63
C ASP A 128 -5.05 -0.43 -11.01
N MET A 129 -5.07 -1.12 -9.87
CA MET A 129 -3.84 -1.61 -9.25
C MET A 129 -3.11 -2.58 -10.18
N PHE A 130 -3.83 -3.42 -10.93
CA PHE A 130 -3.25 -4.38 -11.86
C PHE A 130 -2.80 -3.73 -13.17
N ILE A 131 -3.43 -2.64 -13.61
CA ILE A 131 -2.93 -1.78 -14.69
C ILE A 131 -1.60 -1.15 -14.26
N ALA A 132 -1.51 -0.69 -13.01
CA ALA A 132 -0.30 -0.08 -12.47
C ALA A 132 0.85 -1.08 -12.31
N TYR A 133 0.60 -2.22 -11.66
CA TYR A 133 1.65 -3.11 -11.19
C TYR A 133 1.77 -4.43 -11.97
N GLY A 134 0.77 -4.76 -12.79
CA GLY A 134 0.59 -6.05 -13.44
C GLY A 134 -0.36 -6.96 -12.66
N ASN A 135 -0.82 -8.03 -13.31
CA ASN A 135 -1.77 -8.97 -12.72
C ASN A 135 -1.13 -9.84 -11.63
N GLN A 136 -1.44 -9.52 -10.37
CA GLN A 136 -0.92 -10.22 -9.19
C GLN A 136 -1.71 -11.49 -8.87
N ALA A 137 -2.95 -11.58 -9.36
CA ALA A 137 -3.82 -12.73 -9.13
C ALA A 137 -3.41 -13.93 -9.99
N LEU A 138 -3.18 -13.75 -11.28
CA LEU A 138 -2.87 -14.85 -12.20
C LEU A 138 -1.76 -14.44 -13.15
N PHE A 139 -0.66 -15.20 -13.15
CA PHE A 139 0.47 -14.88 -14.02
C PHE A 139 0.13 -15.21 -15.48
N ASN A 140 0.37 -14.22 -16.35
CA ASN A 140 0.31 -14.40 -17.79
C ASN A 140 1.63 -13.91 -18.42
N PRO A 141 2.39 -14.81 -19.08
CA PRO A 141 3.63 -14.42 -19.76
C PRO A 141 3.38 -13.59 -21.02
N GLU A 142 2.22 -13.73 -21.66
CA GLU A 142 1.87 -13.08 -22.93
C GLU A 142 1.22 -11.70 -22.76
N HIS A 143 0.71 -11.38 -21.56
CA HIS A 143 0.05 -10.12 -21.28
C HIS A 143 0.29 -9.67 -19.83
N PRO A 144 0.60 -8.40 -19.55
CA PRO A 144 0.87 -7.95 -18.18
C PRO A 144 -0.37 -7.90 -17.28
N TYR A 145 -1.56 -7.65 -17.87
CA TYR A 145 -2.83 -7.42 -17.15
C TYR A 145 -3.83 -8.59 -17.21
N LEU A 146 -3.94 -9.31 -18.33
CA LEU A 146 -4.99 -10.33 -18.50
C LEU A 146 -4.57 -11.65 -17.86
N PRO A 147 -5.51 -12.46 -17.35
CA PRO A 147 -5.25 -13.83 -16.93
C PRO A 147 -4.63 -14.69 -18.03
N PRO A 148 -3.91 -15.78 -17.70
CA PRO A 148 -3.33 -16.68 -18.69
C PRO A 148 -4.41 -17.27 -19.60
N GLY A 149 -4.08 -17.44 -20.88
CA GLY A 149 -5.00 -17.96 -21.89
C GLY A 149 -6.01 -16.96 -22.45
N VAL A 150 -6.21 -15.79 -21.83
CA VAL A 150 -7.12 -14.76 -22.34
C VAL A 150 -6.40 -13.92 -23.40
N PRO A 151 -6.87 -13.88 -24.66
CA PRO A 151 -6.20 -13.14 -25.71
C PRO A 151 -6.46 -11.63 -25.59
N ALA A 152 -5.47 -10.80 -25.95
CA ALA A 152 -5.60 -9.34 -25.95
C ALA A 152 -6.78 -8.84 -26.82
N SER A 153 -7.17 -9.58 -27.87
CA SER A 153 -8.33 -9.26 -28.69
C SER A 153 -9.65 -9.28 -27.91
N TRP A 154 -9.72 -9.93 -26.76
CA TRP A 154 -10.89 -9.91 -25.89
C TRP A 154 -11.16 -8.50 -25.32
N LEU A 155 -10.10 -7.72 -25.04
CA LEU A 155 -10.24 -6.33 -24.59
C LEU A 155 -10.80 -5.39 -25.68
N ALA A 156 -10.67 -5.77 -26.95
CA ALA A 156 -11.21 -5.00 -28.08
C ALA A 156 -12.73 -5.16 -28.26
N LEU A 157 -13.34 -6.16 -27.62
CA LEU A 157 -14.79 -6.34 -27.61
C LEU A 157 -15.47 -5.27 -26.74
N SER A 158 -16.72 -4.94 -27.02
CA SER A 158 -17.52 -4.14 -26.08
C SER A 158 -17.76 -4.90 -24.77
N ARG A 159 -18.09 -4.19 -23.70
CA ARG A 159 -18.41 -4.82 -22.39
C ARG A 159 -19.52 -5.87 -22.52
N SER A 160 -20.58 -5.56 -23.27
CA SER A 160 -21.68 -6.48 -23.50
C SER A 160 -21.23 -7.74 -24.26
N GLU A 161 -20.36 -7.59 -25.26
CA GLU A 161 -19.85 -8.74 -26.02
C GLU A 161 -18.95 -9.62 -25.14
N ARG A 162 -18.11 -9.03 -24.27
CA ARG A 162 -17.31 -9.79 -23.30
C ARG A 162 -18.18 -10.64 -22.37
N CYS A 163 -19.30 -10.09 -21.90
CA CYS A 163 -20.23 -10.82 -21.03
C CYS A 163 -21.05 -11.89 -21.75
N GLN A 164 -21.32 -11.72 -23.04
CA GLN A 164 -22.07 -12.70 -23.84
C GLN A 164 -21.18 -13.83 -24.39
N HIS A 165 -19.88 -13.57 -24.50
CA HIS A 165 -18.91 -14.47 -25.09
C HIS A 165 -17.68 -14.61 -24.17
N PRO A 166 -17.84 -15.32 -23.04
CA PRO A 166 -16.73 -15.60 -22.15
C PRO A 166 -15.67 -16.42 -22.89
N VAL A 167 -14.40 -16.15 -22.61
CA VAL A 167 -13.31 -17.06 -22.96
C VAL A 167 -13.41 -18.27 -22.04
N VAL A 168 -13.45 -19.46 -22.63
CA VAL A 168 -13.52 -20.75 -21.92
C VAL A 168 -12.19 -21.47 -22.06
N LEU A 169 -11.55 -21.77 -20.94
CA LEU A 169 -10.23 -22.37 -20.82
C LEU A 169 -10.38 -23.79 -20.24
N PRO A 170 -10.36 -24.84 -21.08
CA PRO A 170 -10.49 -26.22 -20.62
C PRO A 170 -9.19 -26.71 -19.98
N ALA A 171 -9.28 -27.76 -19.16
CA ALA A 171 -8.12 -28.37 -18.48
C ALA A 171 -7.29 -27.34 -17.69
N PHE A 172 -7.98 -26.46 -16.97
CA PHE A 172 -7.37 -25.49 -16.08
C PHE A 172 -7.30 -26.08 -14.67
N TYR A 173 -6.11 -26.52 -14.25
CA TYR A 173 -5.91 -27.18 -12.96
C TYR A 173 -5.77 -26.14 -11.85
N ASP A 174 -6.30 -26.43 -10.65
CA ASP A 174 -6.18 -25.62 -9.44
C ASP A 174 -6.21 -26.53 -8.22
N ASP A 175 -5.20 -26.49 -7.36
CA ASP A 175 -5.12 -27.43 -6.23
C ASP A 175 -6.22 -27.21 -5.18
N GLU A 176 -6.71 -25.98 -5.03
CA GLU A 176 -7.79 -25.63 -4.10
C GLU A 176 -9.17 -25.99 -4.62
N PHE A 177 -9.42 -25.73 -5.89
CA PHE A 177 -10.78 -25.63 -6.41
C PHE A 177 -11.06 -26.51 -7.63
N ASN A 178 -10.02 -26.97 -8.34
CA ASN A 178 -10.16 -27.80 -9.53
C ASN A 178 -8.95 -28.74 -9.75
N PRO A 179 -8.60 -29.62 -8.79
CA PRO A 179 -7.33 -30.35 -8.82
C PRO A 179 -7.21 -31.33 -9.99
N GLU A 180 -8.34 -31.82 -10.50
CA GLU A 180 -8.41 -32.72 -11.65
C GLU A 180 -8.56 -31.98 -13.00
N GLY A 181 -8.63 -30.64 -12.98
CA GLY A 181 -8.86 -29.84 -14.20
C GLY A 181 -10.18 -30.17 -14.90
N THR A 182 -11.16 -30.69 -14.15
CA THR A 182 -12.43 -31.22 -14.69
C THR A 182 -13.33 -30.11 -15.22
N TYR A 183 -13.36 -28.99 -14.50
CA TYR A 183 -14.16 -27.83 -14.84
C TYR A 183 -13.35 -26.84 -15.69
N PRO A 184 -13.96 -26.17 -16.68
CA PRO A 184 -13.26 -25.09 -17.37
C PRO A 184 -13.14 -23.85 -16.48
N ALA A 185 -12.06 -23.10 -16.63
CA ALA A 185 -11.96 -21.73 -16.13
C ALA A 185 -12.53 -20.77 -17.18
N ILE A 186 -13.23 -19.72 -16.76
CA ILE A 186 -13.86 -18.76 -17.64
C ILE A 186 -13.52 -17.31 -17.26
N THR A 187 -13.43 -16.43 -18.26
CA THR A 187 -13.65 -15.00 -18.00
C THR A 187 -15.12 -14.79 -17.66
N TYR A 188 -15.43 -13.89 -16.74
CA TYR A 188 -16.81 -13.70 -16.28
C TYR A 188 -17.15 -12.22 -16.14
N CYS A 189 -18.45 -11.97 -15.93
CA CYS A 189 -18.97 -10.66 -15.63
C CYS A 189 -19.82 -10.70 -14.39
N GLU A 190 -19.93 -9.57 -13.72
CA GLU A 190 -20.77 -9.34 -12.56
C GLU A 190 -21.69 -8.13 -12.76
N ALA A 191 -22.51 -7.86 -11.75
CA ALA A 191 -23.32 -6.65 -11.64
C ALA A 191 -23.48 -6.28 -10.16
N ASP A 192 -23.71 -5.01 -9.89
CA ASP A 192 -24.10 -4.56 -8.55
C ASP A 192 -25.52 -5.06 -8.23
N SER A 193 -25.71 -5.50 -6.99
CA SER A 193 -27.03 -5.80 -6.44
C SER A 193 -27.63 -4.60 -5.71
N ASP A 194 -28.90 -4.74 -5.30
CA ASP A 194 -29.58 -3.75 -4.47
C ASP A 194 -28.93 -3.64 -3.07
N GLU A 195 -28.20 -4.67 -2.63
CA GLU A 195 -27.46 -4.69 -1.37
C GLU A 195 -25.96 -4.43 -1.62
N ARG A 196 -25.43 -3.38 -0.99
CA ARG A 196 -24.05 -2.94 -1.22
C ARG A 196 -23.05 -4.06 -0.91
N GLY A 197 -22.16 -4.33 -1.84
CA GLY A 197 -21.08 -5.31 -1.69
C GLY A 197 -21.50 -6.76 -1.92
N VAL A 198 -22.80 -7.03 -2.05
CA VAL A 198 -23.34 -8.39 -2.21
C VAL A 198 -23.42 -8.76 -3.69
N PHE A 199 -22.84 -9.91 -4.02
CA PHE A 199 -22.97 -10.56 -5.32
C PHE A 199 -24.35 -11.21 -5.45
N ASP A 200 -25.08 -10.91 -6.53
CA ASP A 200 -26.34 -11.55 -6.86
C ASP A 200 -26.29 -12.17 -8.27
N PRO A 201 -26.23 -13.51 -8.39
CA PRO A 201 -26.18 -14.19 -9.69
C PRO A 201 -27.48 -14.07 -10.49
N ALA A 202 -28.60 -13.67 -9.86
CA ALA A 202 -29.88 -13.46 -10.53
C ALA A 202 -29.91 -12.16 -11.36
N ILE A 203 -29.01 -11.22 -11.10
CA ILE A 203 -28.91 -9.97 -11.84
C ILE A 203 -28.12 -10.20 -13.14
N PRO A 204 -28.65 -9.79 -14.30
CA PRO A 204 -27.91 -9.89 -15.56
C PRO A 204 -26.58 -9.10 -15.49
N PRO A 205 -25.44 -9.78 -15.68
CA PRO A 205 -24.14 -9.17 -15.48
C PRO A 205 -23.81 -8.26 -16.65
N ASN A 206 -23.19 -7.12 -16.35
CA ASN A 206 -22.87 -6.08 -17.33
C ASN A 206 -21.45 -5.52 -17.17
N PHE A 207 -20.74 -5.95 -16.13
CA PHE A 207 -19.41 -5.50 -15.79
C PHE A 207 -18.42 -6.67 -15.92
N PRO A 208 -17.54 -6.69 -16.93
CA PRO A 208 -16.52 -7.73 -17.04
C PRO A 208 -15.49 -7.56 -15.94
N VAL A 209 -15.19 -8.65 -15.23
CA VAL A 209 -14.06 -8.71 -14.31
C VAL A 209 -12.86 -9.23 -15.11
N GLU A 210 -11.89 -8.36 -15.35
CA GLU A 210 -10.88 -8.61 -16.39
C GLU A 210 -9.58 -9.21 -15.86
N ILE A 211 -9.43 -9.27 -14.53
CA ILE A 211 -8.17 -9.58 -13.84
C ILE A 211 -8.10 -10.98 -13.24
N THR A 212 -9.20 -11.72 -13.19
CA THR A 212 -9.27 -13.07 -12.62
C THR A 212 -10.10 -14.00 -13.51
N LEU A 213 -10.09 -15.29 -13.19
CA LEU A 213 -10.92 -16.31 -13.83
C LEU A 213 -11.80 -16.97 -12.77
N ALA A 214 -12.98 -17.45 -13.17
CA ALA A 214 -13.85 -18.26 -12.33
C ALA A 214 -13.87 -19.71 -12.82
N ILE A 215 -14.01 -20.68 -11.91
CA ILE A 215 -14.27 -22.08 -12.28
C ILE A 215 -15.77 -22.26 -12.54
N ASP A 216 -16.13 -22.64 -13.77
CA ASP A 216 -17.51 -22.89 -14.18
C ASP A 216 -17.89 -24.35 -13.89
N ILE A 217 -18.41 -24.58 -12.69
CA ILE A 217 -18.69 -25.93 -12.16
C ILE A 217 -19.88 -26.54 -12.90
N ASN A 218 -20.87 -25.72 -13.23
CA ASN A 218 -22.12 -26.18 -13.84
C ASN A 218 -22.12 -26.14 -15.38
N GLY A 219 -21.10 -25.52 -15.99
CA GLY A 219 -20.87 -25.48 -17.42
C GLY A 219 -21.80 -24.52 -18.18
N ASN A 220 -22.33 -23.49 -17.52
CA ASN A 220 -23.28 -22.56 -18.13
C ASN A 220 -22.61 -21.32 -18.78
N GLY A 221 -21.30 -21.18 -18.65
CA GLY A 221 -20.52 -20.06 -19.18
C GLY A 221 -20.69 -18.76 -18.40
N ARG A 222 -21.11 -18.80 -17.13
CA ARG A 222 -21.23 -17.63 -16.25
C ARG A 222 -20.77 -18.04 -14.86
N ARG A 223 -20.21 -17.08 -14.11
CA ARG A 223 -19.95 -17.28 -12.69
C ARG A 223 -21.27 -17.27 -11.91
N ASP A 224 -21.53 -18.32 -11.16
CA ASP A 224 -22.62 -18.43 -10.19
C ASP A 224 -22.12 -18.36 -8.74
N SER A 225 -23.06 -18.33 -7.78
CA SER A 225 -22.70 -18.35 -6.36
C SER A 225 -22.03 -19.66 -5.98
N GLY A 226 -20.95 -19.57 -5.22
CA GLY A 226 -20.08 -20.67 -4.82
C GLY A 226 -19.05 -21.08 -5.88
N GLU A 227 -19.11 -20.52 -7.10
CA GLU A 227 -18.09 -20.75 -8.11
C GLU A 227 -16.83 -19.91 -7.81
N PRO A 228 -15.69 -20.59 -7.55
CA PRO A 228 -14.51 -19.93 -7.02
C PRO A 228 -13.81 -19.09 -8.09
N VAL A 229 -13.27 -17.97 -7.62
CA VAL A 229 -12.38 -17.10 -8.39
C VAL A 229 -10.94 -17.47 -8.08
N LEU A 230 -10.13 -17.64 -9.12
CA LEU A 230 -8.79 -18.18 -9.01
C LEU A 230 -7.76 -17.09 -8.69
N LEU A 231 -6.90 -17.39 -7.71
CA LEU A 231 -5.80 -16.55 -7.25
C LEU A 231 -4.55 -17.41 -7.01
N ARG A 232 -3.42 -17.04 -7.61
CA ARG A 232 -2.14 -17.73 -7.54
C ARG A 232 -0.99 -16.73 -7.46
N THR A 233 -0.68 -16.32 -6.24
CA THR A 233 0.39 -15.37 -5.96
C THR A 233 1.76 -16.03 -5.90
N GLY A 234 1.81 -17.32 -5.57
CA GLY A 234 3.01 -18.15 -5.52
C GLY A 234 2.65 -19.63 -5.36
N GLU A 235 3.67 -20.48 -5.36
CA GLU A 235 3.50 -21.90 -5.07
C GLU A 235 2.99 -22.13 -3.64
N ARG A 236 2.50 -23.34 -3.38
CA ARG A 236 2.11 -23.77 -2.04
C ARG A 236 3.32 -23.99 -1.17
N PHE A 237 3.31 -23.40 0.01
CA PHE A 237 4.25 -23.67 1.08
C PHE A 237 3.52 -23.94 2.38
N ASP A 238 4.21 -24.61 3.29
CA ASP A 238 3.78 -24.76 4.68
C ASP A 238 4.43 -23.60 5.45
N ASP A 239 3.61 -22.69 5.98
CA ASP A 239 4.01 -21.48 6.73
C ASP A 239 4.40 -21.87 8.17
N VAL A 240 5.58 -22.47 8.30
CA VAL A 240 6.11 -23.12 9.49
C VAL A 240 7.49 -22.57 9.89
N GLY A 241 7.86 -21.41 9.33
CA GLY A 241 9.10 -20.75 9.66
C GLY A 241 10.36 -21.37 9.04
N GLU A 242 11.46 -20.63 9.16
CA GLU A 242 12.76 -21.02 8.58
C GLU A 242 13.33 -22.32 9.15
N ASP A 243 12.85 -22.76 10.32
CA ASP A 243 13.28 -24.00 10.95
C ASP A 243 12.54 -25.26 10.44
N GLY A 244 11.44 -25.06 9.70
CA GLY A 244 10.68 -26.10 9.04
C GLY A 244 9.77 -26.91 9.97
N LEU A 245 9.48 -26.43 11.18
CA LEU A 245 8.61 -27.08 12.16
C LEU A 245 7.47 -26.14 12.54
N ALA A 246 6.23 -26.60 12.41
CA ALA A 246 5.13 -25.85 13.00
C ALA A 246 5.24 -25.91 14.53
N ASP A 247 4.85 -24.84 15.22
CA ASP A 247 4.63 -24.74 16.67
C ASP A 247 4.37 -26.09 17.37
N ALA A 248 3.35 -26.81 16.90
CA ALA A 248 2.85 -28.03 17.54
C ALA A 248 3.84 -29.20 17.51
N ASP A 249 4.79 -29.16 16.58
CA ASP A 249 5.87 -30.13 16.39
C ASP A 249 7.19 -29.69 17.05
N GLU A 250 7.23 -28.50 17.64
CA GLU A 250 8.42 -27.95 18.27
C GLU A 250 8.73 -28.56 19.65
N PRO A 251 10.01 -28.79 19.97
CA PRO A 251 10.40 -29.29 21.29
C PRO A 251 10.03 -28.33 22.44
N GLY A 252 8.98 -28.69 23.17
CA GLY A 252 8.51 -27.92 24.34
C GLY A 252 7.22 -27.15 24.11
N TYR A 253 6.53 -27.40 22.98
CA TYR A 253 5.20 -26.89 22.72
C TYR A 253 4.21 -27.22 23.83
N ASP A 254 3.53 -26.19 24.30
CA ASP A 254 2.36 -26.29 25.15
C ASP A 254 1.40 -25.15 24.79
N PRO A 255 0.18 -25.43 24.31
CA PRO A 255 -0.69 -24.42 23.74
C PRO A 255 -1.12 -23.31 24.71
N ASP A 256 -1.02 -23.55 26.02
CA ASP A 256 -1.42 -22.60 27.06
C ASP A 256 -0.23 -21.83 27.66
N THR A 257 0.93 -22.47 27.77
CA THR A 257 2.08 -21.94 28.53
C THR A 257 3.33 -21.67 27.70
N ASN A 258 3.46 -22.29 26.53
CA ASN A 258 4.55 -22.08 25.59
C ASN A 258 4.05 -22.36 24.16
N PRO A 259 3.14 -21.51 23.63
CA PRO A 259 2.53 -21.74 22.33
C PRO A 259 3.53 -21.57 21.19
N ASP A 260 4.59 -20.77 21.37
CA ASP A 260 5.64 -20.50 20.38
C ASP A 260 7.02 -20.82 21.00
N PRO A 261 7.43 -22.11 21.03
CA PRO A 261 8.68 -22.54 21.65
C PRO A 261 9.95 -21.97 21.03
N ASN A 262 10.02 -21.83 19.69
CA ASN A 262 11.20 -21.33 18.99
C ASN A 262 11.23 -19.80 18.88
N GLY A 263 10.13 -19.11 19.14
CA GLY A 263 10.06 -17.65 19.21
C GLY A 263 9.98 -16.97 17.84
N ASP A 264 9.54 -17.69 16.81
CA ASP A 264 9.51 -17.25 15.42
C ASP A 264 8.09 -17.04 14.87
N ASP A 265 7.06 -17.11 15.71
CA ASP A 265 5.71 -16.68 15.37
C ASP A 265 5.67 -15.19 14.99
N TYR A 266 5.15 -14.89 13.80
CA TYR A 266 5.00 -13.52 13.33
C TYR A 266 3.95 -12.74 14.15
N ASP A 267 4.37 -11.58 14.66
CA ASP A 267 3.46 -10.55 15.17
C ASP A 267 3.91 -9.20 14.59
N ALA A 268 2.98 -8.50 13.95
CA ALA A 268 3.27 -7.27 13.22
C ALA A 268 4.01 -6.20 14.03
N LEU A 269 3.87 -6.16 15.36
CA LEU A 269 4.54 -5.17 16.21
C LEU A 269 5.54 -5.79 17.21
N LYS A 270 5.30 -7.02 17.68
CA LYS A 270 6.12 -7.67 18.71
C LYS A 270 7.22 -8.55 18.12
N ASN A 271 6.93 -9.24 17.02
CA ASN A 271 7.87 -10.10 16.32
C ASN A 271 7.75 -9.90 14.79
N PRO A 272 8.09 -8.70 14.28
CA PRO A 272 7.88 -8.35 12.87
C PRO A 272 8.85 -9.06 11.90
N LEU A 273 9.81 -9.83 12.43
CA LEU A 273 10.72 -10.69 11.68
C LEU A 273 10.43 -12.19 11.90
N GLY A 274 9.37 -12.52 12.64
CA GLY A 274 8.92 -13.90 12.75
C GLY A 274 8.57 -14.47 11.38
N THR A 275 8.89 -15.75 11.19
CA THR A 275 8.80 -16.47 9.93
C THR A 275 7.67 -17.49 9.93
N GLU A 276 7.27 -18.02 11.09
CA GLU A 276 6.08 -18.86 11.19
C GLU A 276 4.80 -17.99 11.24
N LYS A 277 3.72 -18.46 10.58
CA LYS A 277 2.41 -17.79 10.46
C LYS A 277 2.51 -16.38 9.90
N SER A 278 3.54 -16.11 9.11
CA SER A 278 3.76 -14.79 8.52
C SER A 278 2.78 -14.51 7.37
N GLY A 279 2.28 -15.59 6.75
CA GLY A 279 1.49 -15.62 5.53
C GLY A 279 2.33 -15.56 4.25
N PHE A 280 3.66 -15.55 4.36
CA PHE A 280 4.60 -15.39 3.26
C PHE A 280 5.67 -16.47 3.28
N TYR A 281 6.10 -16.90 2.10
CA TYR A 281 7.18 -17.87 2.00
C TYR A 281 8.52 -17.26 2.43
N ASP A 282 9.16 -17.91 3.39
CA ASP A 282 10.51 -17.63 3.86
C ASP A 282 11.49 -18.74 3.45
N GLU A 283 12.77 -18.38 3.26
CA GLU A 283 13.77 -19.33 2.76
C GLU A 283 14.08 -20.40 3.83
N GLY A 284 13.63 -21.63 3.59
CA GLY A 284 13.78 -22.75 4.53
C GLY A 284 12.48 -23.52 4.69
N GLU A 285 11.36 -22.86 4.41
CA GLU A 285 10.04 -23.45 4.53
C GLU A 285 9.81 -24.57 3.51
N PRO A 286 9.12 -25.66 3.90
CA PRO A 286 8.69 -26.69 2.97
C PRO A 286 7.73 -26.11 1.93
N TYR A 287 7.95 -26.44 0.67
CA TYR A 287 7.05 -26.05 -0.41
C TYR A 287 6.87 -27.16 -1.45
N ARG A 288 5.82 -27.02 -2.24
CA ARG A 288 5.45 -27.95 -3.32
C ARG A 288 5.80 -27.31 -4.66
N ASP A 289 6.86 -27.82 -5.28
CA ASP A 289 7.33 -27.44 -6.63
C ASP A 289 6.38 -27.99 -7.73
N PHE A 290 5.12 -27.59 -7.65
CA PHE A 290 4.02 -27.98 -8.53
C PHE A 290 3.55 -26.80 -9.41
N GLY A 291 4.37 -25.74 -9.48
CA GLY A 291 4.02 -24.51 -10.17
C GLY A 291 2.93 -23.72 -9.47
N LEU A 292 2.61 -22.54 -10.02
CA LEU A 292 1.52 -21.69 -9.54
C LEU A 292 0.18 -22.43 -9.58
N ASP A 293 0.07 -23.36 -10.54
CA ASP A 293 -0.69 -24.60 -10.55
C ASP A 293 -1.17 -25.25 -9.24
N GLY A 294 -0.20 -25.47 -8.36
CA GLY A 294 -0.35 -26.31 -7.17
C GLY A 294 -0.63 -27.78 -7.46
N VAL A 295 -0.81 -28.20 -8.72
CA VAL A 295 -1.14 -29.58 -9.10
C VAL A 295 0.07 -30.25 -9.73
N PRO A 296 0.50 -31.44 -9.26
CA PRO A 296 1.67 -32.10 -9.83
C PRO A 296 1.38 -32.65 -11.25
N GLN A 297 2.43 -32.70 -12.06
CA GLN A 297 2.45 -33.23 -13.43
C GLN A 297 1.65 -32.39 -14.45
N THR A 298 1.51 -31.09 -14.20
CA THR A 298 0.79 -30.14 -15.06
C THR A 298 1.70 -29.20 -15.83
N ARG A 299 3.03 -29.35 -15.79
CA ARG A 299 4.04 -28.49 -16.43
C ARG A 299 3.85 -28.27 -17.94
N GLY A 300 3.14 -29.19 -18.59
CA GLY A 300 2.77 -29.07 -20.00
C GLY A 300 1.55 -28.17 -20.26
N SER A 301 0.85 -27.76 -19.20
CA SER A 301 -0.27 -26.83 -19.21
C SER A 301 0.20 -25.46 -19.66
N PRO A 302 -0.51 -24.77 -20.56
CA PRO A 302 -0.20 -23.40 -20.93
C PRO A 302 -0.54 -22.39 -19.83
N TYR A 303 -1.17 -22.83 -18.73
CA TYR A 303 -1.61 -21.98 -17.62
C TYR A 303 -0.70 -22.09 -16.40
N ASP A 304 0.20 -23.08 -16.37
CA ASP A 304 1.10 -23.30 -15.26
C ASP A 304 2.46 -22.63 -15.46
N PHE A 305 3.08 -22.23 -14.35
CA PHE A 305 4.37 -21.59 -14.30
C PHE A 305 5.13 -22.07 -13.08
N GLY A 306 6.37 -22.52 -13.27
CA GLY A 306 7.29 -22.84 -12.18
C GLY A 306 7.60 -24.34 -12.04
N GLU A 307 6.66 -25.23 -12.36
CA GLU A 307 6.75 -26.64 -11.94
C GLU A 307 8.07 -27.37 -12.28
N GLY A 308 8.60 -28.02 -11.24
CA GLY A 308 9.69 -28.98 -11.32
C GLY A 308 11.03 -28.31 -11.61
N ASN A 309 11.26 -27.13 -11.06
CA ASN A 309 12.49 -26.37 -11.26
C ASN A 309 13.41 -26.33 -10.02
N GLY A 310 12.95 -26.85 -8.88
CA GLY A 310 13.71 -26.97 -7.64
C GLY A 310 13.87 -25.68 -6.83
N ARG A 311 12.99 -24.69 -7.02
CA ARG A 311 12.87 -23.50 -6.15
C ARG A 311 11.42 -23.10 -5.99
N TYR A 312 11.11 -22.34 -4.93
CA TYR A 312 9.80 -21.71 -4.78
C TYR A 312 9.61 -20.62 -5.84
N ASP A 313 8.52 -20.68 -6.60
CA ASP A 313 8.16 -19.62 -7.54
C ASP A 313 6.99 -18.76 -7.05
N PHE A 314 7.19 -17.46 -7.13
CA PHE A 314 6.12 -16.47 -7.05
C PHE A 314 5.59 -16.14 -8.45
N ASN A 315 4.35 -15.68 -8.53
CA ASN A 315 3.88 -14.92 -9.68
C ASN A 315 4.87 -13.75 -9.94
N PRO A 316 5.52 -13.68 -11.12
CA PRO A 316 6.48 -12.62 -11.43
C PRO A 316 5.95 -11.18 -11.29
N ARG A 317 4.62 -10.96 -11.34
CA ARG A 317 4.01 -9.64 -11.10
C ARG A 317 3.96 -9.28 -9.62
N VAL A 318 3.82 -10.25 -8.73
CA VAL A 318 3.94 -10.05 -7.28
C VAL A 318 5.36 -9.63 -6.93
N LEU A 319 6.37 -10.34 -7.46
CA LEU A 319 7.79 -9.96 -7.25
C LEU A 319 8.11 -8.56 -7.78
N ARG A 320 7.59 -8.19 -8.95
CA ARG A 320 7.77 -6.84 -9.48
C ARG A 320 7.14 -5.79 -8.56
N MET A 321 5.92 -6.02 -8.10
CA MET A 321 5.25 -5.10 -7.18
C MET A 321 6.05 -4.95 -5.89
N ALA A 322 6.44 -6.07 -5.27
CA ALA A 322 7.25 -6.08 -4.06
C ALA A 322 8.56 -5.28 -4.25
N ALA A 323 9.34 -5.61 -5.29
CA ALA A 323 10.64 -4.98 -5.53
C ALA A 323 10.57 -3.47 -5.84
N MET A 324 9.52 -3.03 -6.52
CA MET A 324 9.46 -1.69 -7.12
C MET A 324 8.43 -0.75 -6.49
N TYR A 325 7.51 -1.27 -5.68
CA TYR A 325 6.33 -0.52 -5.24
C TYR A 325 5.97 -0.75 -3.76
N ASP A 326 6.36 -1.86 -3.15
CA ASP A 326 6.02 -2.17 -1.76
C ASP A 326 6.91 -1.41 -0.76
N PRO A 327 6.35 -0.46 0.04
CA PRO A 327 7.15 0.32 0.97
C PRO A 327 7.94 -0.53 1.97
N SER A 328 7.39 -1.66 2.42
CA SER A 328 8.07 -2.57 3.35
C SER A 328 9.28 -3.26 2.72
N HIS A 329 9.20 -3.61 1.43
CA HIS A 329 10.36 -4.13 0.70
C HIS A 329 11.39 -3.02 0.42
N LEU A 330 10.92 -1.81 0.11
CA LEU A 330 11.78 -0.67 -0.21
C LEU A 330 12.62 -0.22 1.01
N VAL A 331 12.05 -0.19 2.22
CA VAL A 331 12.82 0.20 3.43
C VAL A 331 13.90 -0.80 3.79
N LYS A 332 13.68 -2.11 3.59
CA LYS A 332 14.70 -3.16 3.83
C LYS A 332 15.94 -2.95 2.96
N ASN A 333 15.76 -2.41 1.76
CA ASN A 333 16.82 -2.21 0.78
C ASN A 333 17.39 -0.78 0.76
N LEU A 334 16.83 0.15 1.55
CA LEU A 334 17.28 1.53 1.58
C LEU A 334 18.55 1.66 2.44
N PRO A 335 19.60 2.36 1.99
CA PRO A 335 20.77 2.61 2.82
C PRO A 335 20.39 3.27 4.14
N ARG A 336 20.96 2.78 5.26
CA ARG A 336 20.61 3.24 6.61
C ARG A 336 20.72 4.77 6.77
N GLU A 337 21.74 5.38 6.18
CA GLU A 337 21.94 6.84 6.22
C GLU A 337 20.82 7.61 5.52
N GLU A 338 20.31 7.12 4.39
CA GLU A 338 19.17 7.74 3.70
C GLU A 338 17.88 7.52 4.48
N LEU A 339 17.67 6.33 5.03
CA LEU A 339 16.51 6.05 5.87
C LEU A 339 16.49 6.94 7.12
N ASP A 340 17.63 7.09 7.80
CA ASP A 340 17.78 7.92 9.00
C ASP A 340 17.58 9.42 8.72
N ARG A 341 17.65 9.85 7.44
CA ARG A 341 17.37 11.23 7.00
C ARG A 341 15.89 11.51 6.81
N LEU A 342 15.05 10.50 6.60
CA LEU A 342 13.61 10.68 6.40
C LEU A 342 12.89 10.88 7.74
N ASP A 343 11.70 11.45 7.72
CA ASP A 343 10.76 11.56 8.85
C ASP A 343 9.40 10.99 8.42
N PHE A 344 8.70 10.31 9.32
CA PHE A 344 7.44 9.63 9.02
C PHE A 344 6.31 10.06 9.96
N TYR A 345 5.17 10.39 9.36
CA TYR A 345 3.90 10.50 10.07
C TYR A 345 2.86 9.63 9.38
N VAL A 346 2.43 8.57 10.03
CA VAL A 346 1.48 7.59 9.49
C VAL A 346 0.19 7.66 10.30
N ASP A 347 -0.95 7.61 9.63
CA ASP A 347 -2.24 7.42 10.30
C ASP A 347 -3.11 6.35 9.62
N VAL A 348 -3.87 5.61 10.42
CA VAL A 348 -4.80 4.59 9.91
C VAL A 348 -6.00 4.40 10.84
N GLY A 349 -7.16 4.10 10.24
CA GLY A 349 -8.37 3.76 10.98
C GLY A 349 -8.33 2.32 11.50
N ILE A 350 -8.77 2.11 12.75
CA ILE A 350 -8.76 0.77 13.36
C ILE A 350 -9.78 -0.21 12.76
N ARG A 351 -10.71 0.27 11.94
CA ARG A 351 -11.78 -0.47 11.23
C ARG A 351 -11.72 -0.23 9.71
N ASP A 352 -10.55 0.05 9.17
CA ASP A 352 -10.36 0.20 7.74
C ASP A 352 -10.69 -1.13 7.01
N HIS A 353 -11.70 -1.11 6.14
CA HIS A 353 -12.19 -2.31 5.46
C HIS A 353 -11.21 -2.85 4.41
N LEU A 354 -10.26 -2.01 3.94
CA LEU A 354 -9.19 -2.38 3.02
C LEU A 354 -7.99 -3.01 3.75
N GLY A 355 -8.07 -3.23 5.07
CA GLY A 355 -7.02 -3.91 5.83
C GLY A 355 -5.76 -3.06 6.03
N PHE A 356 -5.83 -1.74 5.80
CA PHE A 356 -4.66 -0.86 5.89
C PHE A 356 -4.02 -0.79 7.26
N ARG A 357 -4.78 -1.09 8.33
CA ARG A 357 -4.22 -1.21 9.67
C ARG A 357 -3.16 -2.31 9.73
N PHE A 358 -3.48 -3.53 9.28
CA PHE A 358 -2.56 -4.67 9.32
C PHE A 358 -1.32 -4.41 8.47
N SER A 359 -1.53 -3.83 7.30
CA SER A 359 -0.45 -3.40 6.40
C SER A 359 0.47 -2.34 7.04
N SER A 360 -0.11 -1.33 7.71
CA SER A 360 0.64 -0.27 8.37
C SER A 360 1.35 -0.73 9.64
N GLU A 361 0.71 -1.58 10.46
CA GLU A 361 1.33 -2.18 11.64
C GLU A 361 2.54 -3.04 11.24
N GLY A 362 2.45 -3.83 10.16
CA GLY A 362 3.58 -4.60 9.63
C GLY A 362 4.76 -3.72 9.22
N PHE A 363 4.51 -2.63 8.48
CA PHE A 363 5.55 -1.64 8.13
C PHE A 363 6.19 -1.01 9.37
N VAL A 364 5.37 -0.61 10.35
CA VAL A 364 5.83 0.04 11.59
C VAL A 364 6.68 -0.90 12.44
N GLY A 365 6.27 -2.17 12.59
CA GLY A 365 7.07 -3.16 13.30
C GLY A 365 8.39 -3.44 12.59
N LEU A 366 8.37 -3.59 11.26
CA LEU A 366 9.58 -3.74 10.45
C LEU A 366 10.57 -2.58 10.67
N MET A 367 10.09 -1.34 10.67
CA MET A 367 10.90 -0.17 10.99
C MET A 367 11.51 -0.27 12.40
N GLY A 368 10.75 -0.76 13.39
CA GLY A 368 11.24 -1.09 14.73
C GLY A 368 12.36 -2.13 14.73
N ALA A 369 12.21 -3.23 13.99
CA ALA A 369 13.23 -4.26 13.81
C ALA A 369 14.49 -3.74 13.10
N LEU A 370 14.34 -2.77 12.20
CA LEU A 370 15.46 -2.02 11.60
C LEU A 370 16.08 -1.01 12.58
N GLY A 371 15.67 -0.98 13.86
CA GLY A 371 16.21 -0.10 14.89
C GLY A 371 15.71 1.33 14.79
N ARG A 372 14.50 1.53 14.26
CA ARG A 372 13.83 2.82 14.12
C ARG A 372 12.34 2.71 14.54
N PRO A 373 12.08 2.50 15.85
CA PRO A 373 10.72 2.30 16.35
C PRO A 373 9.88 3.58 16.20
N PHE A 374 8.61 3.40 15.83
CA PHE A 374 7.64 4.49 15.80
C PHE A 374 7.06 4.77 17.19
N ASP A 375 6.72 6.02 17.44
CA ASP A 375 5.85 6.44 18.52
C ASP A 375 4.39 6.16 18.13
N ILE A 376 3.83 5.08 18.69
CA ILE A 376 2.46 4.62 18.40
C ILE A 376 1.47 5.33 19.34
N ARG A 377 0.48 6.01 18.76
CA ARG A 377 -0.54 6.80 19.45
C ARG A 377 -1.94 6.31 19.08
N ASP A 378 -2.74 5.96 20.09
CA ASP A 378 -4.12 5.56 19.89
C ASP A 378 -5.05 6.77 20.05
N GLY A 379 -5.68 7.17 18.95
CA GLY A 379 -6.48 8.40 18.84
C GLY A 379 -5.64 9.65 18.59
N PHE A 380 -6.25 10.68 18.00
CA PHE A 380 -5.58 11.96 17.73
C PHE A 380 -5.34 12.77 19.00
N GLU A 381 -6.19 12.57 20.01
CA GLU A 381 -6.09 13.19 21.32
C GLU A 381 -4.81 12.77 22.05
N ALA A 382 -4.26 11.60 21.70
CA ALA A 382 -2.98 11.15 22.23
C ALA A 382 -1.80 11.99 21.73
N LEU A 383 -1.94 12.80 20.67
CA LEU A 383 -0.92 13.77 20.23
C LEU A 383 -0.87 15.02 21.11
N MET A 384 -1.91 15.29 21.88
CA MET A 384 -2.04 16.51 22.67
C MET A 384 -1.17 16.47 23.93
N THR A 385 -0.78 17.66 24.37
CA THR A 385 -0.30 17.96 25.73
C THR A 385 -1.27 17.42 26.77
N GLU A 386 -0.74 17.02 27.94
CA GLU A 386 -1.49 16.28 28.97
C GLU A 386 -2.78 17.01 29.43
N ASP A 387 -2.76 18.34 29.45
CA ASP A 387 -3.89 19.19 29.85
C ASP A 387 -4.96 19.40 28.76
N HIS A 388 -4.68 19.01 27.50
CA HIS A 388 -5.56 19.24 26.34
C HIS A 388 -6.07 17.95 25.68
N ARG A 389 -5.88 16.77 26.27
CA ARG A 389 -6.32 15.47 25.70
C ARG A 389 -7.84 15.25 25.55
N HIS A 390 -8.65 16.28 25.75
CA HIS A 390 -10.11 16.22 25.63
C HIS A 390 -10.64 16.85 24.34
N LEU A 391 -9.78 17.56 23.59
CA LEU A 391 -10.13 18.20 22.32
C LEU A 391 -8.88 18.26 21.44
N TYR A 392 -9.01 17.88 20.16
CA TYR A 392 -7.93 18.07 19.21
C TYR A 392 -7.74 19.56 18.88
N ASP A 393 -6.54 20.07 19.10
CA ASP A 393 -6.12 21.41 18.67
C ASP A 393 -4.64 21.40 18.30
N VAL A 394 -4.31 21.86 17.09
CA VAL A 394 -2.94 21.90 16.57
C VAL A 394 -1.98 22.71 17.45
N HIS A 395 -2.50 23.73 18.16
CA HIS A 395 -1.71 24.58 19.05
C HIS A 395 -1.25 23.84 20.31
N HIS A 396 -1.90 22.73 20.63
CA HIS A 396 -1.71 21.97 21.86
C HIS A 396 -1.10 20.58 21.62
N ILE A 397 -0.60 20.31 20.41
CA ILE A 397 0.22 19.14 20.12
C ILE A 397 1.57 19.28 20.81
N ASP A 398 2.02 18.20 21.45
CA ASP A 398 3.31 18.16 22.15
C ASP A 398 4.48 17.96 21.16
N TRP A 399 4.75 18.97 20.33
CA TRP A 399 5.81 18.93 19.32
C TRP A 399 7.21 18.73 19.90
N GLN A 400 7.42 19.05 21.19
CA GLN A 400 8.72 18.87 21.84
C GLN A 400 9.03 17.40 22.10
N ASN A 401 8.01 16.61 22.41
CA ASN A 401 8.16 15.17 22.70
C ASN A 401 7.68 14.29 21.55
N LEU A 402 7.03 14.86 20.53
CA LEU A 402 6.65 14.12 19.33
C LEU A 402 7.90 13.83 18.50
N GLY A 403 8.22 12.54 18.35
CA GLY A 403 9.40 12.09 17.62
C GLY A 403 9.29 12.24 16.10
N ARG A 404 10.35 11.80 15.41
CA ARG A 404 10.48 11.82 13.94
C ARG A 404 9.72 10.70 13.22
N ASP A 405 9.16 9.76 13.97
CA ASP A 405 8.47 8.58 13.45
C ASP A 405 7.21 8.36 14.30
N VAL A 406 6.05 8.72 13.76
CA VAL A 406 4.79 8.73 14.48
C VAL A 406 3.77 7.87 13.76
N PHE A 407 3.05 7.03 14.50
CA PHE A 407 1.96 6.22 13.98
C PHE A 407 0.68 6.41 14.79
N VAL A 408 -0.34 7.01 14.18
CA VAL A 408 -1.64 7.24 14.81
C VAL A 408 -2.66 6.21 14.36
N ARG A 409 -3.24 5.48 15.32
CA ARG A 409 -4.37 4.57 15.08
C ARG A 409 -5.64 5.22 15.57
N TYR A 410 -6.51 5.66 14.66
CA TYR A 410 -7.71 6.41 15.02
C TYR A 410 -8.98 5.55 15.01
N GLY A 411 -9.94 5.96 15.85
CA GLY A 411 -11.21 5.27 16.08
C GLY A 411 -11.33 4.77 17.52
N LYS A 412 -12.54 4.77 18.05
CA LYS A 412 -12.83 4.34 19.42
C LYS A 412 -12.88 2.81 19.46
N PRO A 413 -12.07 2.12 20.28
CA PRO A 413 -12.12 0.65 20.37
C PRO A 413 -13.50 0.11 20.74
N ASP A 414 -14.24 0.83 21.57
CA ASP A 414 -15.57 0.49 22.10
C ASP A 414 -16.73 1.25 21.42
N ALA A 415 -16.53 1.71 20.18
CA ALA A 415 -17.56 2.39 19.40
C ALA A 415 -18.88 1.60 19.33
N THR A 416 -20.00 2.31 19.51
CA THR A 416 -21.34 1.75 19.28
C THR A 416 -21.57 1.46 17.79
N PRO A 417 -22.51 0.56 17.44
CA PRO A 417 -22.84 0.33 16.02
C PRO A 417 -23.19 1.61 15.25
N ALA A 418 -23.90 2.55 15.88
CA ALA A 418 -24.23 3.83 15.27
C ALA A 418 -23.00 4.73 15.01
N GLU A 419 -21.98 4.67 15.88
CA GLU A 419 -20.72 5.39 15.67
C GLU A 419 -19.89 4.75 14.55
N ILE A 420 -19.88 3.42 14.48
CA ILE A 420 -19.23 2.67 13.39
C ILE A 420 -19.92 3.02 12.06
N ASP A 421 -21.25 3.02 12.01
CA ASP A 421 -22.03 3.40 10.83
C ASP A 421 -21.78 4.87 10.43
N ALA A 422 -21.53 5.75 11.41
CA ALA A 422 -21.13 7.14 11.18
C ALA A 422 -19.66 7.28 10.71
N GLY A 423 -18.89 6.19 10.66
CA GLY A 423 -17.54 6.14 10.09
C GLY A 423 -16.40 6.09 11.10
N ASP A 424 -16.66 5.92 12.41
CA ASP A 424 -15.62 5.91 13.43
C ASP A 424 -14.55 4.83 13.19
N GLY A 425 -13.30 5.27 12.98
CA GLY A 425 -12.18 4.38 12.70
C GLY A 425 -12.22 3.72 11.32
N GLY A 426 -13.15 4.10 10.45
CA GLY A 426 -13.24 3.60 9.08
C GLY A 426 -12.17 4.19 8.15
N HIS A 427 -12.20 3.77 6.88
CA HIS A 427 -11.20 4.14 5.86
C HIS A 427 -11.00 5.66 5.70
N VAL A 428 -12.11 6.41 5.66
CA VAL A 428 -12.09 7.88 5.66
C VAL A 428 -12.11 8.41 7.09
N GLY A 429 -12.97 7.84 7.94
CA GLY A 429 -13.22 8.29 9.31
C GLY A 429 -14.49 9.14 9.41
N THR A 430 -14.80 9.62 10.63
CA THR A 430 -15.79 10.68 10.85
C THR A 430 -15.30 12.02 10.28
N TYR A 431 -16.20 13.01 10.19
CA TYR A 431 -15.81 14.37 9.79
C TYR A 431 -14.64 14.91 10.62
N ASP A 432 -14.69 14.76 11.94
CA ASP A 432 -13.64 15.21 12.85
C ASP A 432 -12.32 14.46 12.57
N GLN A 433 -12.38 13.14 12.38
CA GLN A 433 -11.20 12.34 12.05
C GLN A 433 -10.56 12.79 10.73
N VAL A 434 -11.34 13.07 9.69
CA VAL A 434 -10.80 13.60 8.41
C VAL A 434 -10.06 14.91 8.62
N VAL A 435 -10.63 15.83 9.40
CA VAL A 435 -10.02 17.12 9.71
C VAL A 435 -8.73 16.93 10.51
N TYR A 436 -8.74 16.08 11.54
CA TYR A 436 -7.57 15.83 12.40
C TYR A 436 -6.43 15.13 11.66
N ARG A 437 -6.74 14.20 10.75
CA ARG A 437 -5.75 13.57 9.85
C ARG A 437 -5.00 14.62 9.06
N PHE A 438 -5.75 15.48 8.36
CA PHE A 438 -5.17 16.52 7.53
C PHE A 438 -4.37 17.54 8.36
N TRP A 439 -4.94 18.05 9.46
CA TRP A 439 -4.28 19.02 10.34
C TRP A 439 -2.98 18.48 10.93
N SER A 440 -2.98 17.21 11.38
CA SER A 440 -1.80 16.60 11.96
C SER A 440 -0.66 16.50 10.95
N ILE A 441 -0.96 16.13 9.70
CA ILE A 441 0.04 16.03 8.62
C ILE A 441 0.70 17.38 8.34
N VAL A 442 -0.11 18.43 8.08
CA VAL A 442 0.45 19.75 7.75
C VAL A 442 1.22 20.34 8.92
N ALA A 443 0.74 20.13 10.14
CA ALA A 443 1.40 20.63 11.33
C ALA A 443 2.68 19.87 11.65
N TYR A 444 2.68 18.54 11.45
CA TYR A 444 3.87 17.70 11.60
C TYR A 444 4.97 18.15 10.64
N ILE A 445 4.64 18.29 9.35
CA ILE A 445 5.56 18.77 8.32
C ILE A 445 6.11 20.15 8.69
N SER A 446 5.21 21.05 9.10
CA SER A 446 5.58 22.40 9.52
C SER A 446 6.49 22.44 10.74
N HIS A 447 6.47 21.47 11.65
CA HIS A 447 7.34 21.49 12.83
C HIS A 447 8.67 20.76 12.61
N HIS A 448 8.74 19.87 11.62
CA HIS A 448 9.93 19.06 11.35
C HIS A 448 10.90 19.66 10.32
N TRP A 449 10.49 20.71 9.59
CA TRP A 449 11.43 21.52 8.81
C TRP A 449 12.10 22.60 9.68
N PRO A 450 13.44 22.69 9.67
CA PRO A 450 14.16 23.69 10.45
C PRO A 450 14.07 25.09 9.85
N ASP A 451 14.31 26.11 10.68
CA ASP A 451 14.37 27.52 10.28
C ASP A 451 13.13 27.95 9.47
N GLY A 452 11.93 27.62 9.96
CA GLY A 452 10.67 27.95 9.32
C GLY A 452 10.35 29.44 9.34
N ASP A 453 9.56 29.90 8.36
CA ASP A 453 9.04 31.27 8.29
C ASP A 453 7.67 31.36 8.98
N TYR A 454 7.69 31.87 10.21
CA TYR A 454 6.52 32.07 11.07
C TYR A 454 6.11 33.55 11.18
N GLU A 455 6.61 34.44 10.31
CA GLU A 455 6.30 35.87 10.43
C GLU A 455 4.81 36.16 10.20
N ASN A 456 4.16 36.87 11.12
CA ASN A 456 2.73 37.16 10.98
C ASN A 456 2.46 38.10 9.80
N VAL A 457 1.37 37.85 9.08
CA VAL A 457 0.89 38.68 7.97
C VAL A 457 -0.39 39.39 8.40
N GLU A 458 -0.31 40.70 8.73
CA GLU A 458 -1.42 41.49 9.29
C GLU A 458 -2.64 41.63 8.36
N HIS A 459 -2.44 41.46 7.04
CA HIS A 459 -3.49 41.58 6.04
C HIS A 459 -3.53 40.32 5.17
N LEU A 460 -4.39 39.37 5.55
CA LEU A 460 -4.70 38.21 4.73
C LEU A 460 -5.32 38.64 3.40
N SER A 461 -4.56 38.52 2.31
CA SER A 461 -5.17 38.36 1.00
C SER A 461 -5.88 37.00 0.97
N ARG A 462 -6.87 36.84 0.08
CA ARG A 462 -7.57 35.55 -0.05
C ARG A 462 -6.56 34.48 -0.44
N ALA A 463 -6.57 33.35 0.27
CA ALA A 463 -5.77 32.18 -0.05
C ALA A 463 -5.78 31.88 -1.56
N ARG A 464 -4.58 31.72 -2.14
CA ARG A 464 -4.40 31.63 -3.59
C ARG A 464 -4.04 30.22 -4.01
N VAL A 465 -5.04 29.48 -4.48
CA VAL A 465 -4.86 28.23 -5.21
C VAL A 465 -4.91 28.51 -6.71
N LEU A 466 -3.87 28.11 -7.41
CA LEU A 466 -3.70 28.24 -8.86
C LEU A 466 -4.02 26.92 -9.53
N ASP A 467 -4.77 26.97 -10.63
CA ASP A 467 -5.00 25.85 -11.54
C ASP A 467 -4.02 25.99 -12.71
N LEU A 468 -3.08 25.05 -12.81
CA LEU A 468 -1.94 25.14 -13.71
C LEU A 468 -1.71 23.83 -14.47
N THR A 469 -0.97 23.94 -15.57
CA THR A 469 -0.48 22.78 -16.30
C THR A 469 1.03 22.86 -16.48
N TYR A 470 1.67 21.69 -16.61
CA TYR A 470 3.05 21.57 -17.07
C TYR A 470 3.09 20.68 -18.31
N PRO A 471 3.98 20.97 -19.28
CA PRO A 471 4.17 20.12 -20.43
C PRO A 471 4.93 18.85 -20.01
N SER A 472 4.36 17.68 -20.29
CA SER A 472 5.01 16.39 -20.04
C SER A 472 5.37 15.74 -21.38
N ALA A 473 6.66 15.71 -21.70
CA ALA A 473 7.18 15.01 -22.87
C ALA A 473 7.08 13.48 -22.70
N ILE A 474 7.16 12.99 -21.46
CA ILE A 474 7.06 11.56 -21.13
C ILE A 474 5.67 11.01 -21.44
N LEU A 475 4.62 11.74 -21.04
CA LEU A 475 3.23 11.37 -21.31
C LEU A 475 2.70 11.90 -22.65
N GLY A 476 3.44 12.82 -23.29
CA GLY A 476 3.05 13.42 -24.57
C GLY A 476 1.85 14.38 -24.49
N GLU A 477 1.58 14.93 -23.31
CA GLU A 477 0.43 15.80 -23.04
C GLU A 477 0.75 16.84 -21.96
N ASP A 478 -0.08 17.88 -21.86
CA ASP A 478 -0.04 18.80 -20.73
C ASP A 478 -0.76 18.15 -19.53
N ARG A 479 -0.12 18.16 -18.36
CA ARG A 479 -0.64 17.57 -17.13
C ARG A 479 -1.07 18.66 -16.17
N GLN A 480 -2.26 18.49 -15.58
CA GLN A 480 -2.83 19.43 -14.63
C GLN A 480 -2.26 19.21 -13.22
N PHE A 481 -2.11 20.31 -12.48
CA PHE A 481 -1.87 20.32 -11.05
C PHE A 481 -2.43 21.60 -10.43
N PHE A 482 -2.72 21.55 -9.14
CA PHE A 482 -3.07 22.76 -8.38
C PHE A 482 -1.92 23.17 -7.49
N LEU A 483 -1.78 24.46 -7.24
CA LEU A 483 -0.70 24.99 -6.44
C LEU A 483 -1.18 26.10 -5.51
N TYR A 484 -0.89 25.95 -4.23
CA TYR A 484 -1.12 26.96 -3.23
C TYR A 484 0.15 27.75 -2.93
N LEU A 485 0.03 29.09 -2.88
CA LEU A 485 1.09 29.99 -2.48
C LEU A 485 0.82 30.54 -1.07
N PRO A 486 1.79 30.46 -0.14
CA PRO A 486 1.57 30.86 1.25
C PRO A 486 1.31 32.37 1.40
N PRO A 487 0.78 32.81 2.55
CA PRO A 487 0.51 34.22 2.81
C PRO A 487 1.80 35.05 2.73
N GLY A 488 1.73 36.25 2.16
CA GLY A 488 2.92 37.10 2.02
C GLY A 488 3.90 36.66 0.92
N TYR A 489 3.53 35.71 0.06
CA TYR A 489 4.40 35.22 -1.02
C TYR A 489 4.83 36.33 -1.97
N ASP A 490 3.90 37.19 -2.43
CA ASP A 490 4.20 38.24 -3.42
C ASP A 490 4.91 39.44 -2.79
N GLU A 491 4.61 39.73 -1.52
CA GLU A 491 5.15 40.84 -0.74
C GLU A 491 6.61 40.62 -0.33
N ARG A 492 7.07 39.35 -0.32
CA ARG A 492 8.42 38.96 0.07
C ARG A 492 9.14 38.25 -1.09
N PRO A 493 9.64 39.01 -2.10
CA PRO A 493 10.22 38.44 -3.32
C PRO A 493 11.53 37.66 -3.10
N GLU A 494 12.24 37.92 -2.00
CA GLU A 494 13.47 37.22 -1.64
C GLU A 494 13.22 35.93 -0.82
N ALA A 495 12.02 35.76 -0.28
CA ALA A 495 11.66 34.60 0.52
C ALA A 495 11.51 33.35 -0.35
N ARG A 496 11.95 32.21 0.18
CA ARG A 496 11.87 30.90 -0.45
C ARG A 496 11.26 29.89 0.51
N TYR A 497 10.41 29.03 -0.01
CA TYR A 497 9.50 28.22 0.79
C TYR A 497 9.74 26.72 0.58
N PRO A 498 9.65 25.89 1.64
CA PRO A 498 9.52 24.44 1.48
C PRO A 498 8.31 24.05 0.62
N VAL A 499 8.28 22.80 0.15
CA VAL A 499 7.22 22.31 -0.75
C VAL A 499 6.63 21.00 -0.25
N LEU A 500 5.31 20.97 -0.07
CA LEU A 500 4.54 19.75 0.17
C LEU A 500 3.85 19.30 -1.13
N TYR A 501 4.13 18.07 -1.59
CA TYR A 501 3.36 17.40 -2.63
C TYR A 501 2.29 16.52 -1.97
N LEU A 502 1.01 16.85 -2.16
CA LEU A 502 -0.11 16.12 -1.55
C LEU A 502 -0.91 15.37 -2.62
N LEU A 503 -0.92 14.04 -2.53
CA LEU A 503 -1.47 13.14 -3.55
C LEU A 503 -2.87 12.66 -3.17
N HIS A 504 -3.81 12.75 -4.11
CA HIS A 504 -5.21 12.38 -3.87
C HIS A 504 -5.41 10.85 -3.91
N GLY A 505 -6.50 10.41 -3.30
CA GLY A 505 -6.94 9.01 -3.30
C GLY A 505 -7.59 8.59 -4.61
N ILE A 506 -7.91 7.30 -4.70
CA ILE A 506 -8.67 6.75 -5.84
C ILE A 506 -10.08 7.34 -5.87
N GLY A 507 -10.58 7.69 -7.05
CA GLY A 507 -11.90 8.31 -7.21
C GLY A 507 -12.00 9.78 -6.76
N MET A 508 -10.93 10.37 -6.24
CA MET A 508 -10.84 11.80 -5.91
C MET A 508 -10.28 12.62 -7.08
N GLU A 509 -10.52 13.93 -7.04
CA GLU A 509 -9.82 14.92 -7.85
C GLU A 509 -8.71 15.61 -7.05
N ALA A 510 -7.68 16.12 -7.72
CA ALA A 510 -6.66 16.93 -7.06
C ALA A 510 -7.23 18.21 -6.41
N THR A 511 -8.34 18.73 -6.95
CA THR A 511 -9.11 19.87 -6.41
C THR A 511 -9.70 19.59 -5.03
N ASP A 512 -10.11 18.34 -4.74
CA ASP A 512 -10.70 17.97 -3.45
C ASP A 512 -9.71 18.20 -2.30
N LEU A 513 -8.43 17.94 -2.55
CA LEU A 513 -7.37 18.19 -1.59
C LEU A 513 -7.08 19.67 -1.37
N THR A 514 -7.48 20.57 -2.29
CA THR A 514 -7.23 22.02 -2.10
C THR A 514 -8.04 22.60 -0.95
N ALA A 515 -9.07 21.91 -0.46
CA ALA A 515 -9.81 22.26 0.76
C ALA A 515 -8.90 22.36 1.99
N ALA A 516 -7.78 21.63 1.99
CA ALA A 516 -6.64 21.77 2.90
C ALA A 516 -6.25 23.23 3.21
N VAL A 517 -6.28 24.06 2.17
CA VAL A 517 -5.82 25.45 2.20
C VAL A 517 -6.72 26.31 3.10
N LEU A 518 -8.00 25.99 3.21
CA LEU A 518 -8.96 26.74 4.03
C LEU A 518 -8.56 26.78 5.51
N PHE A 519 -7.84 25.76 5.97
CA PHE A 519 -7.39 25.65 7.35
C PHE A 519 -5.90 25.98 7.50
N THR A 520 -5.10 25.64 6.49
CA THR A 520 -3.64 25.85 6.53
C THR A 520 -3.28 27.33 6.38
N ASP A 521 -3.98 28.07 5.51
CA ASP A 521 -3.66 29.47 5.20
C ASP A 521 -3.79 30.42 6.41
N PRO A 522 -4.87 30.38 7.21
CA PRO A 522 -4.97 31.18 8.43
C PRO A 522 -3.84 30.89 9.43
N TRP A 523 -3.50 29.62 9.65
CA TRP A 523 -2.45 29.22 10.59
C TRP A 523 -1.04 29.61 10.13
N MET A 524 -0.78 29.59 8.82
CA MET A 524 0.45 30.13 8.26
C MET A 524 0.55 31.65 8.38
N ALA A 525 -0.58 32.35 8.35
CA ALA A 525 -0.63 33.80 8.44
C ALA A 525 -0.45 34.33 9.85
N GLU A 526 -0.91 33.60 10.87
CA GLU A 526 -0.75 33.97 12.28
C GLU A 526 0.51 33.37 12.94
N GLY A 527 1.31 32.61 12.18
CA GLY A 527 2.57 32.05 12.65
C GLY A 527 2.45 30.76 13.47
N THR A 528 1.30 30.11 13.47
CA THR A 528 1.11 28.76 14.06
C THR A 528 1.81 27.69 13.21
N LEU A 529 1.72 27.81 11.88
CA LEU A 529 2.47 26.98 10.93
C LEU A 529 3.53 27.82 10.21
N GLN A 530 4.66 27.20 9.88
CA GLN A 530 5.61 27.81 8.96
C GLN A 530 5.00 27.86 7.57
N LYS A 531 5.37 28.88 6.80
CA LYS A 531 4.90 29.02 5.43
C LYS A 531 5.58 28.03 4.48
N PHE A 532 4.78 27.32 3.69
CA PHE A 532 5.25 26.43 2.63
C PHE A 532 4.30 26.45 1.44
N ILE A 533 4.81 26.04 0.28
CA ILE A 533 4.03 25.83 -0.95
C ILE A 533 3.38 24.45 -0.86
N MET A 534 2.13 24.32 -1.30
CA MET A 534 1.48 23.02 -1.50
C MET A 534 1.21 22.78 -2.97
N VAL A 535 1.55 21.60 -3.46
CA VAL A 535 1.33 21.15 -4.83
C VAL A 535 0.38 19.95 -4.77
N PHE A 536 -0.68 19.97 -5.59
CA PHE A 536 -1.69 18.92 -5.70
C PHE A 536 -1.69 18.37 -7.13
N PRO A 537 -0.85 17.37 -7.44
CA PRO A 537 -0.73 16.80 -8.78
C PRO A 537 -1.97 15.99 -9.14
N ASP A 538 -2.46 16.11 -10.38
CA ASP A 538 -3.57 15.27 -10.86
C ASP A 538 -3.08 13.89 -11.29
N GLY A 539 -3.54 12.87 -10.56
CA GLY A 539 -3.28 11.46 -10.77
C GLY A 539 -4.40 10.73 -11.50
N ARG A 540 -5.41 11.44 -12.02
CA ARG A 540 -6.44 10.83 -12.89
C ARG A 540 -5.85 10.47 -14.25
N CYS A 541 -6.44 9.42 -14.83
CA CYS A 541 -5.90 8.69 -15.98
C CYS A 541 -6.70 8.85 -17.27
N GLY A 542 -7.84 9.55 -17.25
CA GLY A 542 -8.76 9.57 -18.39
C GLY A 542 -9.13 8.15 -18.82
N ASP A 543 -8.84 7.81 -20.08
CA ASP A 543 -9.12 6.49 -20.64
C ASP A 543 -8.01 5.43 -20.35
N ASP A 544 -6.98 5.74 -19.56
CA ASP A 544 -5.84 4.81 -19.31
C ASP A 544 -6.06 3.89 -18.11
N CYS A 545 -7.10 4.15 -17.32
CA CYS A 545 -7.51 3.36 -16.17
C CYS A 545 -9.00 3.59 -15.88
N PHE A 546 -9.53 3.04 -14.79
CA PHE A 546 -10.92 3.20 -14.38
C PHE A 546 -11.12 4.34 -13.39
N SER A 547 -10.22 4.55 -12.43
CA SER A 547 -10.42 5.45 -11.28
C SER A 547 -9.13 6.05 -10.69
N GLY A 548 -7.95 5.47 -10.91
CA GLY A 548 -6.67 6.02 -10.45
C GLY A 548 -5.42 5.40 -11.08
N THR A 549 -4.37 6.21 -11.26
CA THR A 549 -3.10 5.74 -11.87
C THR A 549 -2.11 5.10 -10.90
N PHE A 550 -2.33 5.24 -9.59
CA PHE A 550 -1.32 5.03 -8.55
C PHE A 550 -0.03 5.86 -8.77
N PHE A 551 -0.09 6.89 -9.62
CA PHE A 551 1.06 7.66 -10.12
C PHE A 551 2.25 6.78 -10.53
N ALA A 552 1.98 5.55 -10.98
CA ALA A 552 3.01 4.56 -11.24
C ALA A 552 3.49 4.61 -12.69
N ASN A 553 4.69 4.09 -12.94
CA ASN A 553 5.03 3.60 -14.26
C ASN A 553 4.24 2.32 -14.53
N GLN A 554 3.09 2.49 -15.18
CA GLN A 554 2.08 1.45 -15.37
C GLN A 554 2.59 0.32 -16.25
N MET A 555 2.03 -0.86 -16.04
CA MET A 555 2.24 -2.03 -16.92
C MET A 555 1.28 -2.02 -18.12
N GLY A 556 0.17 -1.28 -18.02
CA GLY A 556 -0.79 -1.09 -19.09
C GLY A 556 -1.83 -2.21 -19.21
N ARG A 557 -2.87 -1.94 -20.01
CA ARG A 557 -4.03 -2.80 -20.25
C ARG A 557 -4.16 -3.13 -21.72
N ASP A 558 -4.93 -2.34 -22.46
CA ASP A 558 -5.11 -2.40 -23.92
C ASP A 558 -4.28 -1.33 -24.64
N LYS A 559 -3.80 -0.34 -23.88
CA LYS A 559 -2.94 0.74 -24.36
C LYS A 559 -1.49 0.54 -23.96
N PRO A 560 -0.55 1.18 -24.67
CA PRO A 560 0.85 1.20 -24.27
C PRO A 560 1.03 1.67 -22.82
N PRO A 561 1.99 1.09 -22.07
CA PRO A 561 2.38 1.55 -20.74
C PRO A 561 2.58 3.08 -20.65
N ARG A 562 2.03 3.68 -19.60
CA ARG A 562 2.14 5.12 -19.31
C ARG A 562 3.04 5.34 -18.10
N ARG A 563 3.89 6.38 -18.16
CA ARG A 563 4.98 6.61 -17.21
C ARG A 563 4.68 7.78 -16.28
N TYR A 564 3.62 7.66 -15.48
CA TYR A 564 3.15 8.74 -14.60
C TYR A 564 4.16 9.10 -13.51
N GLU A 565 4.82 8.09 -12.95
CA GLU A 565 5.88 8.27 -11.96
C GLU A 565 7.03 9.11 -12.52
N ASP A 566 7.52 8.76 -13.72
CA ASP A 566 8.65 9.48 -14.30
C ASP A 566 8.27 10.93 -14.66
N SER A 567 7.05 11.17 -15.14
CA SER A 567 6.57 12.53 -15.42
C SER A 567 6.50 13.37 -14.13
N PHE A 568 6.02 12.78 -13.03
CA PHE A 568 6.01 13.43 -11.73
C PHE A 568 7.44 13.86 -11.30
N PHE A 569 8.41 12.94 -11.37
CA PHE A 569 9.75 13.19 -10.85
C PHE A 569 10.64 14.02 -11.75
N THR A 570 10.61 13.73 -13.05
CA THR A 570 11.58 14.30 -13.98
C THR A 570 11.06 15.55 -14.68
N GLU A 571 9.76 15.84 -14.56
CA GLU A 571 9.13 16.98 -15.22
C GLU A 571 8.40 17.89 -14.21
N LEU A 572 7.47 17.37 -13.40
CA LEU A 572 6.71 18.22 -12.48
C LEU A 572 7.58 18.85 -11.39
N ILE A 573 8.37 18.08 -10.64
CA ILE A 573 9.23 18.63 -9.58
C ILE A 573 10.18 19.70 -10.13
N PRO A 574 10.96 19.45 -11.21
CA PRO A 574 11.79 20.49 -11.83
C PRO A 574 11.00 21.70 -12.33
N TYR A 575 9.80 21.50 -12.87
CA TYR A 575 8.93 22.60 -13.27
C TYR A 575 8.58 23.50 -12.08
N ILE A 576 8.22 22.92 -10.93
CA ILE A 576 7.91 23.69 -9.71
C ILE A 576 9.13 24.50 -9.26
N GLU A 577 10.32 23.88 -9.23
CA GLU A 577 11.55 24.55 -8.80
C GLU A 577 11.99 25.69 -9.73
N ALA A 578 11.74 25.55 -11.03
CA ALA A 578 12.09 26.56 -12.01
C ALA A 578 11.13 27.77 -12.01
N ASN A 579 9.86 27.56 -11.66
CA ASN A 579 8.81 28.57 -11.79
C ASN A 579 8.37 29.20 -10.46
N PHE A 580 8.69 28.59 -9.32
CA PHE A 580 8.30 29.07 -7.99
C PHE A 580 9.50 29.22 -7.04
N ARG A 581 9.36 30.07 -6.02
CA ARG A 581 10.41 30.35 -5.03
C ARG A 581 10.49 29.23 -3.99
N THR A 582 11.05 28.11 -4.42
CA THR A 582 11.31 26.94 -3.56
C THR A 582 12.61 27.13 -2.78
N ARG A 583 12.66 26.58 -1.56
CA ARG A 583 13.83 26.63 -0.67
C ARG A 583 14.89 25.64 -1.15
N PRO A 584 16.16 26.06 -1.31
CA PRO A 584 17.22 25.15 -1.74
C PRO A 584 17.68 24.24 -0.59
N PRO A 585 18.29 23.08 -0.90
CA PRO A 585 18.84 22.21 0.13
C PRO A 585 19.90 22.88 1.01
N GLN A 586 19.91 22.54 2.30
CA GLN A 586 20.82 23.10 3.30
C GLN A 586 21.19 22.06 4.37
N GLU A 587 22.39 22.17 4.93
CA GLU A 587 22.84 21.33 6.05
C GLU A 587 22.62 22.03 7.39
N PHE A 588 22.17 21.26 8.37
CA PHE A 588 21.93 21.69 9.74
C PHE A 588 22.67 20.79 10.70
N GLU A 589 23.24 21.36 11.76
CA GLU A 589 23.72 20.58 12.89
C GLU A 589 22.52 20.08 13.68
N LEU A 590 22.47 18.76 13.89
CA LEU A 590 21.49 18.13 14.77
C LEU A 590 21.92 18.37 16.23
N PRO A 591 20.96 18.64 17.12
CA PRO A 591 21.22 18.88 18.54
C PRO A 591 21.81 17.69 19.30
#